data_AF-A0A1W1H947-F1
#
_entry.id   AF-A0A1W1H947-F1
#
_cell.length_a   1.000
_cell.length_b   1.000
_cell.length_c   1.000
_cell.angle_alpha   90.00
_cell.angle_beta   90.00
_cell.angle_gamma   90.00
#
_symmetry.space_group_name_H-M   'P 1'
#
loop_
_entity.id
_entity.type
_entity.pdbx_description
1 polymer ?
#
loop_
_entity_poly.entity_id
_entity_poly.type
_entity_poly.pdbx_seq_one_letter_code
_entity_poly.pdbx_strand_id
1 'polypeptide(L)'
;MKTREGYKNTKIGWVTDDWEEKSIGDLVSFSGGSQPPRKTFIFEPKEGYVRLIQIRDYKTDKYKTYVPSTSTKKFCTADDIMIGRYGPPIFQILRGIEGAYNVALIKCIPQEHIMKKYLWYYLNQRKLFSFIENLSQRSSGQTGVDMEMLKNYPFPLPPLLEQQKIADILSTVDCLQDRCGLKFDDKN
;
A
#
# COMPACT_ATOMS: atom_id res chain seq x y z
N MET A 1 -21.11 -16.04 -26.23
CA MET A 1 -20.44 -15.12 -25.28
C MET A 1 -21.07 -13.75 -25.43
N LYS A 2 -21.45 -13.05 -24.34
CA LYS A 2 -21.88 -11.65 -24.44
C LYS A 2 -20.67 -10.83 -24.88
N THR A 3 -20.74 -10.15 -26.02
CA THR A 3 -19.74 -9.19 -26.48
C THR A 3 -20.21 -7.78 -26.11
N ARG A 4 -19.27 -6.89 -25.75
CA ARG A 4 -19.52 -5.47 -25.52
C ARG A 4 -18.51 -4.70 -26.37
N GLU A 5 -19.02 -3.94 -27.34
CA GLU A 5 -18.16 -3.18 -28.25
C GLU A 5 -17.33 -2.15 -27.46
N GLY A 6 -16.01 -2.14 -27.69
CA GLY A 6 -15.06 -1.30 -26.96
C GLY A 6 -14.63 -1.83 -25.58
N TYR A 7 -15.06 -3.04 -25.21
CA TYR A 7 -14.71 -3.66 -23.93
C TYR A 7 -14.23 -5.11 -24.09
N LYS A 8 -13.23 -5.46 -23.28
CA LYS A 8 -12.74 -6.82 -23.10
C LYS A 8 -13.02 -7.35 -21.70
N ASN A 9 -13.19 -8.67 -21.61
CA ASN A 9 -13.40 -9.35 -20.34
C ASN A 9 -12.07 -9.88 -19.79
N THR A 10 -11.70 -9.43 -18.59
CA THR A 10 -10.44 -9.79 -17.92
C THR A 10 -10.72 -10.56 -16.63
N LYS A 11 -9.67 -11.03 -15.95
CA LYS A 11 -9.78 -11.74 -14.67
C LYS A 11 -10.52 -10.96 -13.57
N ILE A 12 -10.59 -9.64 -13.68
CA ILE A 12 -11.24 -8.75 -12.71
C ILE A 12 -12.58 -8.17 -13.21
N GLY A 13 -12.99 -8.53 -14.43
CA GLY A 13 -14.23 -8.06 -15.07
C GLY A 13 -14.01 -7.34 -16.40
N TRP A 14 -15.06 -6.66 -16.86
CA TRP A 14 -15.04 -5.92 -18.11
C TRP A 14 -14.28 -4.60 -17.96
N VAL A 15 -13.31 -4.37 -18.84
CA VAL A 15 -12.54 -3.12 -18.96
C VAL A 15 -12.57 -2.67 -20.41
N THR A 16 -12.23 -1.41 -20.67
CA THR A 16 -12.15 -0.91 -22.05
C THR A 16 -10.97 -1.56 -22.78
N ASP A 17 -11.08 -1.67 -24.10
CA ASP A 17 -10.10 -2.41 -24.92
C ASP A 17 -8.69 -1.82 -24.86
N ASP A 18 -8.58 -0.51 -24.60
CA ASP A 18 -7.34 0.26 -24.52
C ASP A 18 -6.56 0.09 -23.21
N TRP A 19 -7.14 -0.54 -22.18
CA TRP A 19 -6.42 -0.80 -20.93
C TRP A 19 -5.47 -1.99 -21.07
N GLU A 20 -4.23 -1.88 -20.59
CA GLU A 20 -3.30 -3.00 -20.63
C GLU A 20 -3.57 -4.01 -19.50
N GLU A 21 -3.47 -5.30 -19.79
CA GLU A 21 -3.50 -6.34 -18.76
C GLU A 21 -2.11 -6.51 -18.16
N LYS A 22 -1.94 -6.10 -16.90
CA LYS A 22 -0.71 -6.26 -16.12
C LYS A 22 -0.99 -7.02 -14.83
N SER A 23 0.05 -7.24 -14.04
CA SER A 23 -0.02 -7.62 -12.65
C SER A 23 0.54 -6.51 -11.76
N ILE A 24 0.27 -6.56 -10.46
CA ILE A 24 0.89 -5.63 -9.50
C ILE A 24 2.43 -5.73 -9.56
N GLY A 25 2.98 -6.93 -9.75
CA GLY A 25 4.42 -7.16 -9.84
C GLY A 25 5.09 -6.51 -11.05
N ASP A 26 4.35 -6.33 -12.15
CA ASP A 26 4.86 -5.65 -13.35
C ASP A 26 4.97 -4.13 -13.15
N LEU A 27 4.13 -3.57 -12.27
CA LEU A 27 3.96 -2.12 -12.10
C LEU A 27 4.51 -1.59 -10.78
N VAL A 28 4.85 -2.47 -9.84
CA VAL A 28 5.27 -2.08 -8.49
C VAL A 28 6.46 -2.92 -8.04
N SER A 29 7.57 -2.23 -7.75
CA SER A 29 8.68 -2.81 -7.01
C SER A 29 8.42 -2.72 -5.51
N PHE A 30 8.84 -3.74 -4.76
CA PHE A 30 8.64 -3.81 -3.31
C PHE A 30 9.98 -3.77 -2.58
N SER A 31 10.13 -2.84 -1.63
CA SER A 31 11.35 -2.71 -0.82
C SER A 31 11.02 -2.94 0.65
N GLY A 32 11.45 -4.08 1.19
CA GLY A 32 11.30 -4.42 2.61
C GLY A 32 12.14 -3.50 3.52
N GLY A 33 11.67 -3.35 4.76
CA GLY A 33 12.33 -2.53 5.77
C GLY A 33 13.55 -3.18 6.42
N SER A 34 14.09 -2.51 7.43
CA SER A 34 15.29 -2.94 8.16
C SER A 34 15.09 -2.82 9.66
N GLN A 35 15.81 -3.62 10.44
CA GLN A 35 15.76 -3.56 11.90
C GLN A 35 17.16 -3.30 12.46
N PRO A 36 17.51 -2.04 12.75
CA PRO A 36 18.74 -1.73 13.47
C PRO A 36 18.74 -2.38 14.87
N PRO A 37 19.93 -2.60 15.47
CA PRO A 37 20.02 -3.21 16.79
C PRO A 37 19.28 -2.39 17.85
N ARG A 38 18.49 -3.04 18.71
CA ARG A 38 17.66 -2.36 19.73
C ARG A 38 18.47 -1.44 20.66
N LYS A 39 19.76 -1.75 20.90
CA LYS A 39 20.66 -0.90 21.70
C LYS A 39 20.91 0.49 21.11
N THR A 40 20.64 0.71 19.82
CA THR A 40 20.80 2.02 19.17
C THR A 40 19.54 2.87 19.21
N PHE A 41 18.48 2.39 19.89
CA PHE A 41 17.18 3.04 19.89
C PHE A 41 17.15 4.13 20.94
N ILE A 42 16.66 5.30 20.54
CA ILE A 42 16.30 6.39 21.45
C ILE A 42 14.85 6.77 21.24
N PHE A 43 14.23 7.43 22.22
CA PHE A 43 12.80 7.72 22.21
C PHE A 43 12.49 9.21 22.08
N GLU A 44 13.53 10.03 21.96
CA GLU A 44 13.44 11.47 21.72
C GLU A 44 14.23 11.85 20.45
N PRO A 45 13.81 12.90 19.72
CA PRO A 45 14.57 13.40 18.58
C PRO A 45 16.01 13.77 18.95
N LYS A 46 16.96 13.43 18.08
CA LYS A 46 18.37 13.79 18.23
C LYS A 46 19.00 14.00 16.87
N GLU A 47 19.90 14.97 16.76
CA GLU A 47 20.70 15.18 15.55
C GLU A 47 21.47 13.90 15.17
N GLY A 48 21.50 13.59 13.86
CA GLY A 48 22.07 12.34 13.34
C GLY A 48 21.20 11.10 13.52
N TYR A 49 19.99 11.24 14.08
CA TYR A 49 19.01 10.15 14.20
C TYR A 49 17.78 10.43 13.33
N VAL A 50 17.14 9.36 12.87
CA VAL A 50 15.94 9.36 12.05
C VAL A 50 14.83 8.56 12.74
N ARG A 51 13.57 8.96 12.57
CA ARG A 51 12.42 8.19 13.07
C ARG A 51 12.43 6.82 12.41
N LEU A 52 12.38 5.76 13.22
CA LEU A 52 12.13 4.39 12.77
C LEU A 52 10.63 4.12 12.89
N ILE A 53 9.95 4.13 11.75
CA ILE A 53 8.52 3.91 11.62
C ILE A 53 8.22 2.43 11.84
N GLN A 54 7.26 2.16 12.71
CA GLN A 54 6.66 0.84 12.93
C GLN A 54 5.16 0.89 12.57
N ILE A 55 4.54 -0.25 12.29
CA ILE A 55 3.11 -0.31 11.90
C ILE A 55 2.20 0.45 12.90
N ARG A 56 2.48 0.33 14.20
CA ARG A 56 1.70 0.99 15.26
C ARG A 56 1.74 2.52 15.18
N ASP A 57 2.75 3.11 14.56
CA ASP A 57 2.94 4.55 14.51
C ASP A 57 1.87 5.24 13.64
N TYR A 58 1.26 4.50 12.71
CA TYR A 58 0.12 4.98 11.93
C TYR A 58 -1.18 5.09 12.73
N LYS A 59 -1.21 4.57 13.96
CA LYS A 59 -2.36 4.65 14.87
C LYS A 59 -2.12 5.60 16.04
N THR A 60 -0.86 5.82 16.41
CA THR A 60 -0.51 6.60 17.60
C THR A 60 0.94 7.07 17.55
N ASP A 61 1.19 8.28 18.04
CA ASP A 61 2.51 8.87 18.15
C ASP A 61 3.21 8.62 19.51
N LYS A 62 2.60 7.82 20.40
CA LYS A 62 3.08 7.58 21.77
C LYS A 62 4.41 6.82 21.88
N TYR A 63 4.83 6.11 20.83
CA TYR A 63 5.95 5.17 20.89
C TYR A 63 7.03 5.47 19.84
N LYS A 64 7.23 6.75 19.53
CA LYS A 64 8.25 7.21 18.58
C LYS A 64 9.61 6.65 18.97
N THR A 65 10.27 6.09 17.97
CA THR A 65 11.59 5.48 18.11
C THR A 65 12.49 6.10 17.06
N TYR A 66 13.73 6.40 17.43
CA TYR A 66 14.73 6.96 16.54
C TYR A 66 15.98 6.09 16.55
N VAL A 67 16.63 6.00 15.39
CA VAL A 67 17.85 5.22 15.16
C VAL A 67 18.89 6.09 14.44
N PRO A 68 20.20 5.81 14.55
CA PRO A 68 21.20 6.55 13.78
C PRO A 68 20.88 6.49 12.29
N SER A 69 20.92 7.62 11.59
CA SER A 69 20.59 7.68 10.16
C SER A 69 21.49 6.79 9.31
N THR A 70 22.72 6.54 9.75
CA THR A 70 23.70 5.66 9.10
C THR A 70 23.41 4.16 9.28
N SER A 71 22.49 3.79 10.18
CA SER A 71 22.20 2.39 10.51
C SER A 71 21.27 1.71 9.49
N THR A 72 20.72 2.45 8.53
CA THR A 72 19.81 1.93 7.51
C THR A 72 19.88 2.72 6.22
N LYS A 73 19.50 2.08 5.11
CA LYS A 73 19.30 2.68 3.79
C LYS A 73 17.82 2.67 3.36
N LYS A 74 16.91 2.28 4.27
CA LYS A 74 15.49 2.07 3.99
C LYS A 74 14.69 3.26 4.49
N PHE A 75 14.38 4.18 3.58
CA PHE A 75 13.65 5.42 3.87
C PHE A 75 12.37 5.56 3.03
N CYS A 76 11.36 6.16 3.63
CA CYS A 76 10.12 6.57 2.98
C CYS A 76 9.77 8.01 3.33
N THR A 77 9.10 8.68 2.41
CA THR A 77 8.49 10.00 2.58
C THR A 77 7.02 9.85 2.98
N ALA A 78 6.39 10.93 3.42
CA ALA A 78 4.95 10.93 3.73
C ALA A 78 4.08 10.53 2.53
N ASP A 79 4.56 10.76 1.30
CA ASP A 79 3.84 10.45 0.07
C ASP A 79 4.04 9.00 -0.39
N ASP A 80 4.91 8.23 0.24
CA ASP A 80 5.13 6.84 -0.15
C ASP A 80 4.03 5.91 0.35
N ILE A 81 3.70 4.92 -0.48
CA ILE A 81 2.72 3.90 -0.15
C ILE A 81 3.44 2.76 0.57
N MET A 82 2.96 2.44 1.76
CA MET A 82 3.54 1.43 2.64
C MET A 82 2.53 0.30 2.86
N ILE A 83 3.01 -0.93 3.00
CA ILE A 83 2.22 -2.11 3.32
C ILE A 83 2.65 -2.66 4.68
N GLY A 84 1.69 -2.85 5.58
CA GLY A 84 1.85 -3.64 6.80
C GLY A 84 1.95 -5.13 6.47
N ARG A 85 3.15 -5.70 6.61
CA ARG A 85 3.45 -7.09 6.27
C ARG A 85 2.88 -8.10 7.27
N TYR A 86 2.78 -7.72 8.53
CA TYR A 86 2.47 -8.63 9.64
C TYR A 86 1.45 -8.05 10.61
N GLY A 87 0.76 -8.95 11.31
CA GLY A 87 -0.18 -8.62 12.38
C GLY A 87 -1.58 -8.24 11.87
N PRO A 88 -2.64 -8.53 12.62
CA PRO A 88 -4.00 -8.19 12.23
C PRO A 88 -4.30 -6.69 12.41
N PRO A 89 -5.04 -6.05 11.47
CA PRO A 89 -5.39 -6.59 10.16
C PRO A 89 -4.14 -6.69 9.26
N ILE A 90 -4.02 -7.81 8.54
CA ILE A 90 -2.93 -8.04 7.58
C ILE A 90 -3.18 -7.15 6.37
N PHE A 91 -2.13 -6.80 5.62
CA PHE A 91 -2.27 -6.03 4.37
C PHE A 91 -2.87 -4.62 4.56
N GLN A 92 -2.45 -3.93 5.62
CA GLN A 92 -2.77 -2.51 5.81
C GLN A 92 -2.02 -1.67 4.77
N ILE A 93 -2.73 -0.84 4.02
CA ILE A 93 -2.15 0.17 3.13
C ILE A 93 -2.02 1.48 3.91
N LEU A 94 -0.81 2.01 3.98
CA LEU A 94 -0.41 3.07 4.93
C LEU A 94 0.35 4.18 4.19
N ARG A 95 0.23 5.43 4.65
CA ARG A 95 0.96 6.61 4.13
C ARG A 95 1.00 7.72 5.19
N GLY A 96 1.74 8.79 4.95
CA GLY A 96 1.69 10.02 5.74
C GLY A 96 2.76 10.17 6.83
N ILE A 97 3.75 9.26 6.89
CA ILE A 97 4.86 9.35 7.85
C ILE A 97 6.19 9.25 7.10
N GLU A 98 7.10 10.17 7.40
CA GLU A 98 8.47 10.19 6.86
C GLU A 98 9.49 9.62 7.86
N GLY A 99 10.45 8.85 7.35
CA GLY A 99 11.53 8.29 8.15
C GLY A 99 12.08 6.98 7.59
N ALA A 100 12.87 6.30 8.42
CA ALA A 100 13.27 4.93 8.17
C ALA A 100 12.13 3.97 8.55
N TYR A 101 12.07 2.77 7.96
CA TYR A 101 10.97 1.83 8.23
C TYR A 101 11.45 0.44 8.65
N ASN A 102 10.75 -0.12 9.64
CA ASN A 102 11.01 -1.43 10.23
C ASN A 102 10.66 -2.60 9.27
N VAL A 103 11.18 -3.80 9.54
CA VAL A 103 10.97 -5.03 8.74
C VAL A 103 9.52 -5.47 8.56
N ALA A 104 8.59 -4.98 9.39
CA ALA A 104 7.17 -5.25 9.24
C ALA A 104 6.49 -4.32 8.22
N LEU A 105 7.21 -3.33 7.69
CA LEU A 105 6.73 -2.45 6.62
C LEU A 105 7.43 -2.79 5.31
N ILE A 106 6.68 -2.68 4.22
CA ILE A 106 7.16 -2.80 2.84
C ILE A 106 6.81 -1.52 2.11
N LYS A 107 7.78 -0.89 1.47
CA LYS A 107 7.55 0.26 0.59
C LYS A 107 7.15 -0.21 -0.81
N CYS A 108 6.05 0.30 -1.33
CA CYS A 108 5.66 0.17 -2.74
C CYS A 108 6.33 1.27 -3.55
N ILE A 109 7.01 0.87 -4.62
CA ILE A 109 7.74 1.76 -5.53
C ILE A 109 7.08 1.62 -6.91
N PRO A 110 6.17 2.54 -7.28
CA PRO A 110 5.54 2.53 -8.60
C PRO A 110 6.61 2.57 -9.70
N GLN A 111 6.44 1.76 -10.74
CA GLN A 111 7.26 1.79 -11.95
C GLN A 111 6.79 2.90 -12.90
N GLU A 112 7.40 2.98 -14.08
CA GLU A 112 6.96 3.90 -15.13
C GLU A 112 5.49 3.64 -15.52
N HIS A 113 4.81 4.69 -16.00
CA HIS A 113 3.43 4.65 -16.50
C HIS A 113 2.32 4.34 -15.48
N ILE A 114 2.63 4.23 -14.18
CA ILE A 114 1.63 4.12 -13.12
C ILE A 114 1.66 5.33 -12.18
N MET A 115 0.50 5.98 -12.04
CA MET A 115 0.34 7.09 -11.12
C MET A 115 0.24 6.61 -9.68
N LYS A 116 1.07 7.18 -8.79
CA LYS A 116 1.07 6.82 -7.36
C LYS A 116 -0.32 6.97 -6.72
N LYS A 117 -1.07 8.03 -7.04
CA LYS A 117 -2.42 8.28 -6.53
C LYS A 117 -3.42 7.21 -7.00
N TYR A 118 -3.35 6.78 -8.27
CA TYR A 118 -4.17 5.69 -8.78
C TYR A 118 -3.82 4.36 -8.12
N LEU A 119 -2.52 4.05 -7.97
CA LEU A 119 -2.04 2.87 -7.26
C LEU A 119 -2.55 2.82 -5.81
N TRP A 120 -2.55 3.96 -5.10
CA TRP A 120 -3.08 4.05 -3.74
C TRP A 120 -4.52 3.56 -3.65
N TYR A 121 -5.39 4.02 -4.55
CA TYR A 121 -6.79 3.59 -4.59
C TYR A 121 -6.94 2.13 -5.00
N TYR A 122 -6.16 1.68 -5.98
CA TYR A 122 -6.20 0.29 -6.42
C TYR A 122 -5.80 -0.68 -5.31
N LEU A 123 -4.77 -0.34 -4.53
CA LEU A 123 -4.30 -1.19 -3.42
C LEU A 123 -5.28 -1.19 -2.23
N ASN A 124 -6.05 -0.12 -2.04
CA ASN A 124 -7.03 0.00 -0.95
C ASN A 124 -8.39 -0.66 -1.25
N GLN A 125 -8.56 -1.30 -2.40
CA GLN A 125 -9.83 -1.94 -2.73
C GLN A 125 -10.11 -3.18 -1.85
N ARG A 126 -11.36 -3.32 -1.42
CA ARG A 126 -11.80 -4.45 -0.59
C ARG A 126 -11.58 -5.82 -1.23
N LYS A 127 -11.75 -5.93 -2.56
CA LYS A 127 -11.50 -7.18 -3.29
C LYS A 127 -10.06 -7.69 -3.12
N LEU A 128 -9.09 -6.79 -3.16
CA LEU A 128 -7.68 -7.14 -2.97
C LEU A 128 -7.41 -7.49 -1.50
N PHE A 129 -7.94 -6.69 -0.56
CA PHE A 129 -7.85 -7.00 0.86
C PHE A 129 -8.37 -8.41 1.18
N SER A 130 -9.61 -8.73 0.77
CA SER A 130 -10.20 -10.05 1.00
C SER A 130 -9.44 -11.18 0.31
N PHE A 131 -8.89 -10.93 -0.88
CA PHE A 131 -8.03 -11.91 -1.57
C PHE A 131 -6.78 -12.24 -0.74
N ILE A 132 -6.05 -11.22 -0.27
CA ILE A 132 -4.84 -11.40 0.54
C ILE A 132 -5.16 -12.00 1.90
N GLU A 133 -6.23 -11.54 2.56
CA GLU A 133 -6.66 -12.05 3.86
C GLU A 133 -6.95 -13.55 3.81
N ASN A 134 -7.73 -14.02 2.83
CA ASN A 134 -8.07 -15.44 2.66
C ASN A 134 -6.85 -16.35 2.40
N LEU A 135 -5.80 -15.81 1.78
CA LEU A 135 -4.55 -16.54 1.54
C LEU A 135 -3.68 -16.60 2.80
N SER A 136 -3.68 -15.52 3.58
CA SER A 136 -2.85 -15.38 4.79
C SER A 136 -3.27 -16.27 5.97
N GLN A 137 -4.49 -16.81 5.95
CA GLN A 137 -5.05 -17.65 7.02
C GLN A 137 -4.49 -19.09 7.06
N ARG A 138 -3.58 -19.48 6.15
CA ARG A 138 -3.24 -20.90 5.91
C ARG A 138 -1.95 -21.42 6.58
N SER A 139 -1.18 -20.60 7.31
CA SER A 139 0.18 -21.01 7.75
C SER A 139 0.45 -20.78 9.24
N SER A 140 0.40 -21.87 10.02
CA SER A 140 1.20 -22.13 11.23
C SER A 140 1.47 -20.94 12.18
N GLY A 141 0.45 -20.18 12.56
CA GLY A 141 0.52 -19.18 13.65
C GLY A 141 1.26 -17.88 13.34
N GLN A 142 1.82 -17.69 12.14
CA GLN A 142 2.36 -16.41 11.68
C GLN A 142 1.55 -15.89 10.49
N THR A 143 0.71 -14.89 10.75
CA THR A 143 -0.06 -14.20 9.72
C THR A 143 0.77 -13.11 9.06
N GLY A 144 0.88 -13.16 7.73
CA GLY A 144 1.57 -12.14 6.96
C GLY A 144 1.14 -12.09 5.50
N VAL A 145 1.53 -11.00 4.83
CA VAL A 145 1.23 -10.79 3.41
C VAL A 145 2.05 -11.76 2.56
N ASP A 146 1.36 -12.57 1.76
CA ASP A 146 1.97 -13.36 0.70
C ASP A 146 2.35 -12.43 -0.46
N MET A 147 3.66 -12.17 -0.58
CA MET A 147 4.19 -11.24 -1.57
C MET A 147 4.16 -11.80 -3.00
N GLU A 148 4.20 -13.11 -3.18
CA GLU A 148 4.12 -13.73 -4.49
C GLU A 148 2.70 -13.60 -5.03
N MET A 149 1.72 -13.91 -4.19
CA MET A 149 0.31 -13.77 -4.53
C MET A 149 -0.08 -12.30 -4.77
N LEU A 150 0.46 -11.38 -3.97
CA LEU A 150 0.25 -9.95 -4.20
C LEU A 150 0.82 -9.50 -5.55
N LYS A 151 2.04 -9.91 -5.90
CA LYS A 151 2.68 -9.57 -7.18
C LYS A 151 1.88 -10.10 -8.36
N ASN A 152 1.37 -11.32 -8.25
CA ASN A 152 0.59 -11.97 -9.31
C ASN A 152 -0.86 -11.49 -9.41
N TYR A 153 -1.31 -10.63 -8.50
CA TYR A 153 -2.68 -10.12 -8.53
C TYR A 153 -2.89 -9.27 -9.80
N PRO A 154 -3.98 -9.50 -10.57
CA PRO A 154 -4.22 -8.76 -11.80
C PRO A 154 -4.32 -7.26 -11.55
N PHE A 155 -3.82 -6.46 -12.49
CA PHE A 155 -3.89 -5.01 -12.48
C PHE A 155 -4.26 -4.52 -13.89
N PRO A 156 -5.48 -3.99 -14.08
CA PRO A 156 -5.88 -3.41 -15.34
C PRO A 156 -5.26 -1.99 -15.39
N LEU A 157 -4.43 -1.71 -16.39
CA LEU A 157 -3.70 -0.44 -16.47
C LEU A 157 -4.37 0.49 -17.49
N PRO A 158 -5.11 1.54 -17.04
CA PRO A 158 -5.63 2.56 -17.93
C PRO A 158 -4.51 3.42 -18.52
N PRO A 159 -4.78 4.16 -19.61
CA PRO A 159 -3.96 5.31 -20.00
C PRO A 159 -3.80 6.32 -18.86
N LEU A 160 -2.68 7.04 -18.82
CA LEU A 160 -2.35 7.99 -17.73
C LEU A 160 -3.46 9.02 -17.47
N LEU A 161 -4.10 9.53 -18.53
CA LEU A 161 -5.19 10.50 -18.39
C LEU A 161 -6.39 9.91 -17.64
N GLU A 162 -6.69 8.63 -17.86
CA GLU A 162 -7.76 7.94 -17.15
C GLU A 162 -7.37 7.60 -15.72
N GLN A 163 -6.12 7.19 -15.48
CA GLN A 163 -5.59 7.01 -14.13
C GLN A 163 -5.77 8.28 -13.28
N GLN A 164 -5.45 9.45 -13.85
CA GLN A 164 -5.63 10.75 -13.20
C GLN A 164 -7.11 11.02 -12.90
N LYS A 165 -7.99 10.89 -13.90
CA LYS A 165 -9.44 11.13 -13.73
C LYS A 165 -10.05 10.23 -12.65
N ILE A 166 -9.74 8.94 -12.69
CA ILE A 166 -10.22 7.97 -11.68
C ILE A 166 -9.71 8.38 -10.30
N ALA A 167 -8.41 8.65 -10.17
CA ALA A 167 -7.82 9.04 -8.89
C ALA A 167 -8.39 10.37 -8.35
N ASP A 168 -8.74 11.31 -9.21
CA ASP A 168 -9.33 12.59 -8.81
C ASP A 168 -10.76 12.45 -8.32
N ILE A 169 -11.58 11.68 -9.03
CA ILE A 169 -12.95 11.36 -8.60
C ILE A 169 -12.93 10.70 -7.22
N LEU A 170 -12.12 9.65 -7.05
CA LEU A 170 -12.02 8.94 -5.78
C LEU A 170 -11.53 9.87 -4.65
N SER A 171 -10.54 10.71 -4.92
CA SER A 171 -10.07 11.68 -3.92
C SER A 171 -11.08 12.77 -3.57
N THR A 172 -11.94 13.13 -4.51
CA THR A 172 -13.04 14.06 -4.26
C THR A 172 -14.05 13.43 -3.31
N VAL A 173 -14.36 12.15 -3.51
CA VAL A 173 -15.26 11.39 -2.64
C VAL A 173 -14.67 11.26 -1.23
N ASP A 174 -13.39 10.89 -1.09
CA ASP A 174 -12.72 10.83 0.21
C ASP A 174 -12.74 12.18 0.94
N CYS A 175 -12.43 13.27 0.23
CA CYS A 175 -12.44 14.61 0.80
C CYS A 175 -13.84 15.01 1.31
N LEU A 176 -14.90 14.63 0.58
CA LEU A 176 -16.27 14.85 1.02
C LEU A 176 -16.63 14.00 2.25
N GLN A 177 -16.18 12.74 2.30
CA GLN A 177 -16.38 11.87 3.47
C GLN A 177 -15.74 12.46 4.72
N ASP A 178 -14.49 12.91 4.62
CA ASP A 178 -13.75 13.53 5.73
C ASP A 178 -14.44 14.82 6.22
N ARG A 179 -14.88 15.67 5.30
CA ARG A 179 -15.57 16.94 5.64
C ARG A 179 -16.94 16.72 6.28
N CYS A 180 -17.68 15.72 5.83
CA CYS A 180 -19.01 15.43 6.34
C CYS A 180 -19.01 14.49 7.56
N GLY A 181 -17.85 13.94 7.94
CA GLY A 181 -17.75 12.93 9.01
C GLY A 181 -18.46 11.61 8.66
N LEU A 182 -18.70 11.34 7.37
CA LEU A 182 -19.41 10.16 6.90
C LEU A 182 -18.45 8.96 6.94
N LYS A 183 -18.72 7.99 7.82
CA LYS A 183 -18.12 6.66 7.75
C LYS A 183 -19.07 5.74 7.00
N PHE A 184 -18.74 5.41 5.76
CA PHE A 184 -19.40 4.31 5.08
C PHE A 184 -18.83 3.02 5.65
N ASP A 185 -19.62 2.30 6.46
CA ASP A 185 -19.25 0.95 6.88
C ASP A 185 -19.25 0.04 5.65
N ASP A 186 -18.08 -0.49 5.29
CA ASP A 186 -17.86 -1.43 4.18
C ASP A 186 -18.48 -2.83 4.43
N LYS A 187 -19.65 -2.91 5.05
CA LYS A 187 -20.32 -4.15 5.46
C LYS A 187 -21.24 -4.81 4.41
N ASN A 188 -21.19 -4.38 3.15
CA ASN A 188 -21.90 -5.07 2.05
C ASN A 188 -20.90 -5.79 1.15
#